data_AF-A0A7V4YR02-F1
#
_entry.id   AF-A0A7V4YR02-F1
#
_cell.length_a   1.000
_cell.length_b   1.000
_cell.length_c   1.000
_cell.angle_alpha   90.00
_cell.angle_beta   90.00
_cell.angle_gamma   90.00
#
_symmetry.space_group_name_H-M   'P 1'
#
loop_
_entity.id
_entity.type
_entity.pdbx_description
1 polymer ?
#
loop_
_entity_poly.entity_id
_entity_poly.type
_entity_poly.pdbx_seq_one_letter_code
_entity_poly.pdbx_strand_id
1 'polypeptide(L)'
;MYEIYKELADKRSKVYWFLSDFYNLKPTMEFLKEIRNNLNKVSGIEEVEELVELRDYLDNLNEEGVLKLQVLFTRLMRGIKEGYSPPPPYESVYRENKLCGEWTLRVMEFYNKCGF
;
A
#
# COMPACT_ATOMS: atom_id res chain seq x y z
N MET A 1 -1.76 5.31 31.56
CA MET A 1 -1.62 4.01 30.88
C MET A 1 -2.59 3.89 29.70
N TYR A 2 -3.90 4.10 29.89
CA TYR A 2 -4.90 4.12 28.81
C TYR A 2 -4.59 5.10 27.67
N GLU A 3 -4.23 6.36 28.00
CA GLU A 3 -3.92 7.38 26.99
C GLU A 3 -2.71 7.04 26.11
N ILE A 4 -1.69 6.36 26.67
CA ILE A 4 -0.50 5.93 25.91
C ILE A 4 -0.89 4.87 24.87
N TYR A 5 -1.75 3.90 25.25
CA TYR A 5 -2.22 2.89 24.31
C TYR A 5 -3.11 3.48 23.22
N LYS A 6 -3.94 4.46 23.57
CA LYS A 6 -4.78 5.17 22.61
C LYS A 6 -3.95 5.95 21.59
N GLU A 7 -2.95 6.70 22.05
CA GLU A 7 -2.03 7.44 21.17
C GLU A 7 -1.25 6.48 20.26
N LEU A 8 -0.76 5.37 20.80
CA LEU A 8 -0.06 4.35 20.01
C LEU A 8 -0.98 3.70 18.97
N ALA A 9 -2.23 3.37 19.35
CA ALA A 9 -3.21 2.82 18.44
C ALA A 9 -3.56 3.79 17.30
N ASP A 10 -3.71 5.09 17.61
CA ASP A 10 -3.94 6.14 16.61
C ASP A 10 -2.77 6.30 15.64
N LYS A 11 -1.53 6.27 16.13
CA LYS A 11 -0.34 6.30 15.26
C LYS A 11 -0.30 5.09 14.33
N ARG A 12 -0.58 3.89 14.86
CA ARG A 12 -0.58 2.65 14.07
C ARG A 12 -1.71 2.62 13.04
N SER A 13 -2.90 3.08 13.40
CA SER A 13 -4.05 3.09 12.49
C SER A 13 -3.76 3.95 11.26
N LYS A 14 -3.12 5.13 11.43
CA LYS A 14 -2.69 5.99 10.33
C LYS A 14 -1.73 5.28 9.37
N VAL A 15 -0.76 4.53 9.90
CA VAL A 15 0.16 3.72 9.09
C VAL A 15 -0.59 2.63 8.33
N TYR A 16 -1.50 1.90 8.99
CA TYR A 16 -2.29 0.86 8.33
C TYR A 16 -3.21 1.41 7.23
N TRP A 17 -3.83 2.55 7.46
CA TRP A 17 -4.64 3.22 6.45
C TRP A 17 -3.81 3.65 5.25
N PHE A 18 -2.66 4.29 5.49
CA PHE A 18 -1.74 4.67 4.42
C PHE A 18 -1.30 3.47 3.58
N LEU A 19 -0.87 2.37 4.22
CA LEU A 19 -0.47 1.16 3.51
C LEU A 19 -1.64 0.54 2.75
N SER A 20 -2.84 0.50 3.34
CA SER A 20 -4.04 0.04 2.65
C SER A 20 -4.27 0.81 1.36
N ASP A 21 -4.21 2.15 1.43
CA ASP A 21 -4.42 3.00 0.26
C ASP A 21 -3.32 2.82 -0.78
N PHE A 22 -2.06 2.73 -0.36
CA PHE A 22 -0.92 2.53 -1.25
C PHE A 22 -1.02 1.26 -2.10
N TYR A 23 -1.50 0.14 -1.51
CA TYR A 23 -1.65 -1.13 -2.23
C TYR A 23 -2.98 -1.26 -2.97
N ASN A 24 -4.04 -0.56 -2.54
CA ASN A 24 -5.38 -0.71 -3.10
C ASN A 24 -5.78 0.36 -4.10
N LEU A 25 -5.29 1.59 -3.97
CA LEU A 25 -5.68 2.70 -4.82
C LEU A 25 -4.74 2.82 -6.02
N LYS A 26 -5.34 3.03 -7.19
CA LYS A 26 -4.58 3.30 -8.41
C LYS A 26 -3.79 4.61 -8.21
N PRO A 27 -2.48 4.65 -8.52
CA PRO A 27 -1.67 5.84 -8.25
C PRO A 27 -2.08 7.00 -9.18
N THR A 28 -2.70 8.03 -8.61
CA THR A 28 -3.03 9.28 -9.31
C THR A 28 -1.97 10.33 -9.06
N MET A 29 -1.95 11.38 -9.90
CA MET A 29 -1.03 12.50 -9.70
C MET A 29 -1.28 13.19 -8.34
N GLU A 30 -2.54 13.30 -7.92
CA GLU A 30 -2.94 13.88 -6.64
C GLU A 30 -2.40 13.06 -5.47
N PHE A 31 -2.58 11.74 -5.50
CA PHE A 31 -2.09 10.84 -4.46
C PHE A 31 -0.56 10.87 -4.34
N LEU A 32 0.15 10.86 -5.47
CA LEU A 32 1.62 10.88 -5.48
C LEU A 32 2.18 12.23 -5.01
N LYS A 33 1.50 13.35 -5.33
CA LYS A 33 1.83 14.67 -4.78
C LYS A 33 1.62 14.73 -3.27
N GLU A 34 0.57 14.09 -2.77
CA GLU A 34 0.33 14.00 -1.33
C GLU A 34 1.46 13.23 -0.62
N ILE A 35 1.87 12.08 -1.17
CA ILE A 35 3.03 11.31 -0.64
C ILE A 35 4.28 12.20 -0.61
N ARG A 36 4.60 12.86 -1.73
CA ARG A 36 5.75 13.77 -1.83
C ARG A 36 5.70 14.87 -0.76
N ASN A 37 4.55 15.52 -0.60
CA ASN A 37 4.36 16.57 0.37
C ASN A 37 4.51 16.08 1.83
N ASN A 38 4.11 14.84 2.09
CA ASN A 38 4.27 14.24 3.41
C ASN A 38 5.72 13.84 3.68
N LEU A 39 6.44 13.28 2.69
CA LEU A 39 7.87 12.98 2.79
C LEU A 39 8.69 14.22 3.13
N ASN A 40 8.38 15.37 2.52
CA ASN A 40 9.05 16.65 2.80
C ASN A 40 8.82 17.19 4.22
N LYS A 41 7.88 16.61 4.99
CA LYS A 41 7.61 16.96 6.38
C LYS A 41 8.25 15.98 7.37
N VAL A 42 8.78 14.86 6.89
CA VAL A 42 9.44 13.86 7.73
C VAL A 42 10.85 14.36 8.06
N SER A 43 11.09 14.60 9.33
CA SER A 43 12.43 14.89 9.85
C SER A 43 13.31 13.64 9.83
N GLY A 44 14.57 13.76 9.41
CA GLY A 44 15.51 12.62 9.37
C GLY A 44 15.27 11.68 8.20
N ILE A 45 14.54 12.13 7.16
CA ILE A 45 14.34 11.36 5.94
C ILE A 45 15.65 11.03 5.24
N GLU A 46 16.66 11.89 5.40
CA GLU A 46 18.01 11.72 4.85
C GLU A 46 18.74 10.51 5.45
N GLU A 47 18.27 9.97 6.58
CA GLU A 47 18.83 8.78 7.23
C GLU A 47 18.25 7.47 6.68
N VAL A 48 17.22 7.53 5.83
CA VAL A 48 16.53 6.36 5.27
C VAL A 48 16.61 6.39 3.74
N GLU A 49 17.55 5.62 3.19
CA GLU A 49 17.88 5.59 1.76
C GLU A 49 16.64 5.39 0.87
N GLU A 50 15.75 4.45 1.23
CA GLU A 50 14.55 4.15 0.44
C GLU A 50 13.57 5.32 0.37
N LEU A 51 13.52 6.15 1.42
CA LEU A 51 12.67 7.34 1.43
C LEU A 51 13.28 8.49 0.62
N VAL A 52 14.61 8.58 0.59
CA VAL A 52 15.34 9.51 -0.29
C VAL A 52 15.11 9.14 -1.75
N GLU A 53 15.30 7.87 -2.11
CA GLU A 53 15.06 7.39 -3.48
C GLU A 53 13.61 7.60 -3.91
N LEU A 54 12.64 7.33 -3.03
CA LEU A 54 11.23 7.56 -3.31
C LEU A 54 10.94 9.04 -3.53
N ARG A 55 11.48 9.93 -2.69
CA ARG A 55 11.31 11.38 -2.84
C ARG A 55 11.87 11.84 -4.18
N ASP A 56 13.09 11.43 -4.50
CA ASP A 56 13.79 11.83 -5.72
C ASP A 56 13.06 11.29 -6.97
N TYR A 57 12.51 10.07 -6.90
CA TYR A 57 11.63 9.53 -7.95
C TYR A 57 10.37 10.38 -8.13
N LEU A 58 9.71 10.77 -7.04
CA LEU A 58 8.48 11.58 -7.08
C LEU A 58 8.75 13.02 -7.54
N ASP A 59 9.92 13.59 -7.25
CA ASP A 59 10.33 14.92 -7.70
C ASP A 59 10.46 15.00 -9.23
N ASN A 60 10.89 13.91 -9.86
CA ASN A 60 11.10 13.80 -11.30
C ASN A 60 9.89 13.21 -12.05
N LEU A 61 8.80 12.91 -11.36
CA LEU A 61 7.66 12.23 -11.94
C LEU A 61 6.79 13.20 -12.77
N ASN A 62 6.63 12.89 -14.05
CA ASN A 62 5.75 13.60 -14.97
C ASN A 62 4.47 12.79 -15.28
N GLU A 63 3.56 13.35 -16.08
CA GLU A 63 2.29 12.70 -16.45
C GLU A 63 2.49 11.35 -17.15
N GLU A 64 3.48 11.23 -18.04
CA GLU A 64 3.81 9.96 -18.70
C GLU A 64 4.31 8.92 -17.69
N GLY A 65 5.13 9.34 -16.73
CA GLY A 65 5.61 8.51 -15.63
C GLY A 65 4.46 8.01 -14.74
N VAL A 66 3.48 8.86 -14.45
CA VAL A 66 2.26 8.44 -13.73
C VAL A 66 1.51 7.37 -14.52
N LEU A 67 1.33 7.54 -15.84
CA LEU A 67 0.67 6.53 -16.67
C LEU A 67 1.42 5.19 -16.66
N LYS A 68 2.76 5.21 -16.76
CA LYS A 68 3.59 3.99 -16.64
C LYS A 68 3.42 3.33 -15.28
N LEU A 69 3.40 4.11 -14.20
CA LEU A 69 3.19 3.61 -12.84
C LEU A 69 1.81 2.99 -12.67
N GLN A 70 0.78 3.57 -13.27
CA GLN A 70 -0.58 3.01 -13.28
C GLN A 70 -0.64 1.64 -13.99
N VAL A 71 0.07 1.49 -15.11
CA VAL A 71 0.18 0.20 -15.81
C VAL A 71 0.89 -0.83 -14.93
N LEU A 72 1.99 -0.45 -14.29
CA LEU A 72 2.71 -1.31 -13.34
C LEU A 72 1.84 -1.69 -12.15
N PHE A 73 1.07 -0.75 -11.59
CA PHE A 73 0.13 -1.02 -10.52
C PHE A 73 -0.90 -2.08 -10.91
N THR A 74 -1.51 -1.98 -12.09
CA THR A 74 -2.45 -3.02 -12.56
C THR A 74 -1.75 -4.36 -12.70
N ARG A 75 -0.53 -4.39 -13.28
CA ARG A 75 0.25 -5.63 -13.44
C ARG A 75 0.57 -6.29 -12.10
N LEU A 76 1.02 -5.51 -11.11
CA LEU A 76 1.47 -6.03 -9.83
C LEU A 76 0.32 -6.33 -8.87
N MET A 77 -0.68 -5.46 -8.80
CA MET A 77 -1.70 -5.49 -7.73
C MET A 77 -3.02 -6.13 -8.15
N ARG A 78 -3.32 -6.20 -9.46
CA ARG A 78 -4.60 -6.75 -9.96
C ARG A 78 -4.46 -8.08 -10.66
N GLY A 79 -3.25 -8.40 -11.14
CA GLY A 79 -3.02 -9.53 -12.02
C GLY A 79 -3.63 -9.28 -13.39
N ILE A 80 -2.98 -9.81 -14.43
CA ILE A 80 -3.48 -9.73 -15.81
C ILE A 80 -3.66 -11.13 -16.36
N LYS A 81 -2.60 -11.93 -16.28
CA LYS A 81 -2.55 -13.30 -16.75
C LYS A 81 -1.49 -14.05 -15.97
N GLU A 82 -1.73 -15.32 -15.72
CA GLU A 82 -0.74 -16.23 -15.14
C GLU A 82 0.57 -16.21 -15.94
N GLY A 83 1.71 -16.14 -15.24
CA GLY A 83 3.04 -16.08 -15.84
C GLY A 83 3.43 -14.74 -16.47
N TYR A 84 2.53 -13.75 -16.56
CA TYR A 84 2.84 -12.43 -17.14
C TYR A 84 3.39 -11.41 -16.12
N SER A 85 3.05 -11.60 -14.85
CA SER A 85 3.47 -10.79 -13.72
C SER A 85 3.54 -11.68 -12.47
N PRO A 86 4.15 -11.22 -11.37
CA PRO A 86 3.93 -11.83 -10.07
C PRO A 86 2.42 -12.00 -9.79
N PRO A 87 2.04 -13.01 -9.00
CA PRO A 87 0.66 -13.15 -8.57
C PRO A 87 0.19 -11.88 -7.83
N PRO A 88 -1.10 -11.50 -7.96
CA PRO A 88 -1.64 -10.37 -7.20
C PRO A 88 -1.54 -10.64 -5.68
N PRO A 89 -1.42 -9.59 -4.85
CA PRO A 89 -1.06 -9.66 -3.42
C PRO A 89 -2.20 -10.16 -2.50
N TYR A 90 -2.95 -11.17 -2.93
CA TYR A 90 -3.98 -11.80 -2.11
C TYR A 90 -3.36 -12.90 -1.25
N GLU A 91 -3.59 -12.87 0.06
CA GLU A 91 -2.99 -13.84 1.00
C GLU A 91 -3.27 -15.30 0.61
N SER A 92 -4.48 -15.62 0.16
CA SER A 92 -4.84 -16.97 -0.29
C SER A 92 -4.06 -17.44 -1.52
N VAL A 93 -3.65 -16.53 -2.40
CA VAL A 93 -2.80 -16.89 -3.56
C VAL A 93 -1.41 -17.32 -3.09
N TYR A 94 -0.82 -16.62 -2.13
CA TYR A 94 0.53 -16.96 -1.64
C TYR A 94 0.55 -18.16 -0.69
N ARG A 95 -0.50 -18.33 0.11
CA ARG A 95 -0.57 -19.43 1.10
C ARG A 95 -1.16 -20.72 0.54
N GLU A 96 -2.07 -20.63 -0.42
CA GLU A 96 -2.88 -21.76 -0.88
C GLU A 96 -2.85 -21.95 -2.39
N ASN A 97 -2.14 -21.08 -3.13
CA ASN A 97 -2.06 -21.10 -4.59
C ASN A 97 -3.44 -21.04 -5.27
N LYS A 98 -4.42 -20.36 -4.66
CA LYS A 98 -5.76 -20.18 -5.23
C LYS A 98 -6.42 -18.89 -4.72
N LEU A 99 -7.28 -18.30 -5.52
CA LEU A 99 -8.14 -17.19 -5.09
C LEU A 99 -9.27 -17.72 -4.20
N CYS A 100 -9.70 -16.89 -3.24
CA CYS A 100 -10.81 -17.18 -2.33
C CYS A 100 -10.66 -18.51 -1.57
N GLY A 101 -9.45 -18.79 -1.08
CA GLY A 101 -9.17 -19.95 -0.25
C GLY A 101 -9.64 -19.82 1.20
N GLU A 102 -9.21 -20.77 2.03
CA GLU A 102 -9.54 -20.85 3.46
C GLU A 102 -9.11 -19.58 4.20
N TRP A 103 -7.99 -18.96 3.82
CA TRP A 103 -7.54 -17.71 4.44
C TRP A 103 -8.49 -16.55 4.16
N THR A 104 -9.13 -16.52 2.98
CA THR A 104 -10.16 -15.52 2.69
C THR A 104 -11.35 -15.68 3.64
N LEU A 105 -11.80 -16.91 3.91
CA LEU A 105 -12.89 -17.19 4.85
C LEU A 105 -12.52 -16.78 6.29
N ARG A 106 -11.30 -17.08 6.73
CA ARG A 106 -10.80 -16.69 8.06
C ARG A 106 -10.77 -15.17 8.25
N VAL A 107 -10.32 -14.43 7.24
CA VAL A 107 -10.33 -12.96 7.28
C VAL A 107 -11.76 -12.42 7.33
N MET A 108 -12.68 -12.99 6.54
CA MET A 108 -14.10 -12.62 6.60
C MET A 108 -14.72 -12.88 7.97
N GLU A 109 -14.46 -14.04 8.57
CA GLU A 109 -14.93 -14.34 9.93
C GLU A 109 -14.36 -13.39 10.97
N PHE A 110 -13.09 -13.00 10.82
CA PHE A 110 -12.45 -12.04 11.71
C PHE A 110 -13.10 -10.65 11.60
N TYR A 111 -13.34 -10.15 10.38
CA TYR A 111 -14.04 -8.88 10.18
C TYR A 111 -15.45 -8.89 10.76
N ASN A 112 -16.20 -9.96 10.55
CA ASN A 112 -17.52 -10.15 11.15
C ASN A 112 -17.47 -10.13 12.69
N LYS A 113 -16.47 -10.78 13.31
CA LYS A 113 -16.26 -10.74 14.77
C LYS A 113 -15.91 -9.33 15.29
N CYS A 114 -15.28 -8.51 14.46
CA CYS A 114 -14.96 -7.12 14.76
C CYS A 114 -16.09 -6.14 14.45
N GLY A 115 -17.19 -6.59 13.83
CA GLY A 115 -18.35 -5.75 13.49
C GLY A 115 -18.22 -4.95 12.20
N PHE A 116 -17.40 -5.42 11.25
CA PHE A 116 -17.27 -4.86 9.90
C PHE A 116 -18.07 -5.67 8.87
#